data_AF-A0A8T9T4H5-F1
#
_entry.id   AF-A0A8T9T4H5-F1
#
_cell.length_a   1.000
_cell.length_b   1.000
_cell.length_c   1.000
_cell.angle_alpha   90.00
_cell.angle_beta   90.00
_cell.angle_gamma   90.00
#
_symmetry.space_group_name_H-M   'P 1'
#
loop_
_entity.id
_entity.type
_entity.pdbx_description
1 polymer ?
#
loop_
_entity_poly.entity_id
_entity_poly.type
_entity_poly.pdbx_seq_one_letter_code
_entity_poly.pdbx_strand_id
1 'polypeptide(L)'
;MHKLYTGLLGGALLLSLTACPMIDPVDRVPLPRYKPLLMPRIQLEQAVAVLPPQAMHNTGKIYLRDPYLLINERYEGVHIINNIDPANPQPVAFLRIPGNVDVAMKGNMLYADSGSDLLTFDMSDMQKARLVHRVKDAVPELPMPEAGDVPAEYQAPNRPADAVVIGWQKL
;
A
#
# COMPACT_ATOMS: atom_id res chain seq x y z
N MET A 1 72.37 14.63 29.45
CA MET A 1 71.69 13.53 28.73
C MET A 1 70.15 13.57 28.94
N HIS A 2 69.49 14.74 28.78
CA HIS A 2 68.04 14.88 29.05
C HIS A 2 67.23 15.54 27.91
N LYS A 3 67.85 15.95 26.80
CA LYS A 3 67.15 16.66 25.70
C LYS A 3 66.64 15.75 24.57
N LEU A 4 66.86 14.43 24.61
CA LEU A 4 66.36 13.50 23.60
C LEU A 4 64.99 12.87 23.93
N TYR A 5 64.58 12.85 25.21
CA TYR A 5 63.34 12.17 25.61
C TYR A 5 62.07 13.00 25.41
N THR A 6 62.19 14.34 25.44
CA THR A 6 61.04 15.24 25.25
C THR A 6 60.54 15.29 23.81
N GLY A 7 61.37 14.96 22.81
CA GLY A 7 60.95 14.83 21.42
C GLY A 7 60.17 13.55 21.13
N LEU A 8 60.45 12.47 21.87
CA LEU A 8 59.82 11.17 21.70
C LEU A 8 58.40 11.09 22.30
N LEU A 9 58.11 11.81 23.39
CA LEU A 9 56.75 11.90 23.93
C LEU A 9 55.80 12.76 23.06
N GLY A 10 56.31 13.78 22.38
CA GLY A 10 55.50 14.64 21.49
C GLY A 10 55.08 13.95 20.19
N GLY A 11 55.95 13.10 19.63
CA GLY A 11 55.66 12.35 18.40
C GLY A 11 54.60 11.26 18.58
N ALA A 12 54.57 10.61 19.74
CA ALA A 12 53.58 9.57 20.05
C ALA A 12 52.15 10.12 20.20
N LEU A 13 52.00 11.38 20.66
CA LEU A 13 50.70 12.03 20.85
C LEU A 13 50.05 12.48 19.52
N LEU A 14 50.85 12.68 18.47
CA LEU A 14 50.39 13.06 17.12
C LEU A 14 49.96 11.84 16.29
N LEU A 15 50.43 10.64 16.64
CA LEU A 15 50.02 9.37 16.01
C LEU A 15 48.71 8.82 16.57
N SER A 16 48.23 9.31 17.73
CA SER A 16 46.91 8.98 18.28
C SER A 16 45.75 9.82 17.73
N LEU A 17 46.02 10.75 16.80
CA LEU A 17 45.00 11.55 16.12
C LEU A 17 44.55 10.96 14.76
N THR A 18 44.91 9.70 14.46
CA THR A 18 44.23 8.98 13.38
C THR A 18 42.81 8.74 13.84
N ALA A 19 41.93 9.66 13.44
CA ALA A 19 40.49 9.56 13.55
C ALA A 19 40.04 8.14 13.20
N CYS A 20 39.00 7.67 13.91
CA CYS A 20 38.27 6.45 13.57
C CYS A 20 38.17 6.29 12.05
N PRO A 21 38.35 5.08 11.50
CA PRO A 21 37.96 4.84 10.12
C PRO A 21 36.55 5.38 9.97
N MET A 22 36.38 6.25 8.97
CA MET A 22 35.06 6.72 8.58
C MET A 22 34.14 5.51 8.60
N ILE A 23 33.08 5.63 9.39
CA ILE A 23 31.93 4.73 9.44
C ILE A 23 31.82 4.07 8.07
N ASP A 24 31.89 2.73 8.03
CA ASP A 24 31.69 1.95 6.81
C ASP A 24 30.63 2.64 5.97
N PRO A 25 30.82 2.84 4.65
CA PRO A 25 29.75 3.39 3.84
C PRO A 25 28.53 2.55 4.17
N VAL A 26 27.51 3.15 4.81
CA VAL A 26 26.27 2.46 5.13
C VAL A 26 25.92 1.75 3.84
N ASP A 27 26.02 0.43 3.84
CA ASP A 27 25.80 -0.37 2.63
C ASP A 27 24.47 0.13 2.11
N ARG A 28 24.50 0.80 0.94
CA ARG A 28 23.30 1.40 0.38
C ARG A 28 22.38 0.24 0.13
N VAL A 29 21.40 0.05 1.02
CA VAL A 29 20.39 -0.99 0.87
C VAL A 29 19.77 -0.74 -0.50
N PRO A 30 19.93 -1.65 -1.47
CA PRO A 30 19.42 -1.44 -2.81
C PRO A 30 17.93 -1.14 -2.71
N LEU A 31 17.49 -0.04 -3.33
CA LEU A 31 16.10 0.31 -3.30
C LEU A 31 15.29 -0.78 -4.04
N PRO A 32 14.13 -1.18 -3.50
CA PRO A 32 13.25 -2.10 -4.19
C PRO A 32 12.78 -1.48 -5.49
N ARG A 33 12.62 -2.30 -6.53
CA ARG A 33 12.06 -1.88 -7.81
C ARG A 33 10.58 -2.20 -7.87
N TYR A 34 9.80 -1.32 -8.48
CA TYR A 34 8.36 -1.49 -8.61
C TYR A 34 7.88 -1.20 -10.03
N LYS A 35 6.79 -1.86 -10.43
CA LYS A 35 5.97 -1.45 -11.57
C LYS A 35 4.54 -1.17 -11.11
N PRO A 36 3.86 -0.17 -11.69
CA PRO A 36 2.46 0.09 -11.39
C PRO A 36 1.58 -0.99 -12.04
N LEU A 37 0.50 -1.32 -11.36
CA LEU A 37 -0.64 -2.02 -11.93
C LEU A 37 -1.55 -0.95 -12.52
N LEU A 38 -1.71 -0.97 -13.84
CA LEU A 38 -2.46 0.04 -14.58
C LEU A 38 -3.80 -0.53 -15.06
N MET A 39 -4.84 0.28 -14.98
CA MET A 39 -6.15 -0.05 -15.54
C MET A 39 -6.68 1.15 -16.34
N PRO A 40 -7.15 0.98 -17.58
CA PRO A 40 -7.84 2.03 -18.32
C PRO A 40 -9.03 2.57 -17.53
N ARG A 41 -9.23 3.90 -17.55
CA ARG A 41 -10.29 4.59 -16.80
C ARG A 41 -11.67 3.96 -16.99
N ILE A 42 -12.06 3.68 -18.24
CA ILE A 42 -13.36 3.08 -18.56
C ILE A 42 -13.49 1.67 -17.96
N GLN A 43 -12.42 0.88 -17.98
CA GLN A 43 -12.42 -0.46 -17.40
C GLN A 43 -12.54 -0.39 -15.88
N LEU A 44 -11.79 0.50 -15.22
CA LEU A 44 -11.91 0.75 -13.77
C LEU A 44 -13.34 1.12 -13.38
N GLU A 45 -13.98 1.94 -14.22
CA GLU A 45 -15.33 2.38 -13.93
C GLU A 45 -16.36 1.25 -13.95
N GLN A 46 -16.15 0.27 -14.81
CA GLN A 46 -17.03 -0.89 -15.02
C GLN A 46 -16.65 -2.12 -14.18
N ALA A 47 -15.47 -2.13 -13.55
CA ALA A 47 -14.93 -3.31 -12.89
C ALA A 47 -15.52 -3.59 -11.49
N VAL A 48 -16.22 -2.62 -10.88
CA VAL A 48 -16.82 -2.78 -9.56
C VAL A 48 -17.96 -3.79 -9.60
N ALA A 49 -17.89 -4.82 -8.75
CA ALA A 49 -18.89 -5.88 -8.73
C ALA A 49 -18.94 -6.59 -7.37
N VAL A 50 -20.12 -7.10 -7.01
CA VAL A 50 -20.24 -8.10 -5.93
C VAL A 50 -20.07 -9.48 -6.55
N LEU A 51 -19.13 -10.24 -6.00
CA LEU A 51 -18.77 -11.58 -6.44
C LEU A 51 -19.01 -12.60 -5.32
N PRO A 52 -19.08 -13.91 -5.64
CA PRO A 52 -19.02 -14.95 -4.64
C PRO A 52 -17.76 -14.82 -3.76
N PRO A 53 -17.76 -15.41 -2.55
CA PRO A 53 -16.59 -15.42 -1.68
C PRO A 53 -15.31 -15.85 -2.39
N GLN A 54 -14.21 -15.20 -2.07
CA GLN A 54 -12.88 -15.47 -2.63
C GLN A 54 -11.90 -15.87 -1.53
N ALA A 55 -10.80 -16.52 -1.91
CA ALA A 55 -9.71 -16.78 -0.99
C ALA A 55 -9.02 -15.46 -0.62
N MET A 56 -8.57 -15.37 0.63
CA MET A 56 -7.80 -14.23 1.14
C MET A 56 -6.31 -14.45 0.87
N HIS A 57 -5.60 -13.41 0.43
CA HIS A 57 -4.18 -13.51 0.06
C HIS A 57 -3.31 -12.41 0.69
N ASN A 58 -3.64 -11.15 0.45
CA ASN A 58 -2.87 -9.96 0.84
C ASN A 58 -3.77 -8.96 1.58
N THR A 59 -4.34 -9.44 2.68
CA THR A 59 -5.33 -8.70 3.46
C THR A 59 -4.73 -7.48 4.14
N GLY A 60 -5.52 -6.41 4.23
CA GLY A 60 -5.21 -5.17 4.91
C GLY A 60 -6.07 -4.95 6.15
N LYS A 61 -6.71 -3.78 6.21
CA LYS A 61 -7.53 -3.39 7.36
C LYS A 61 -8.77 -4.25 7.52
N ILE A 62 -9.19 -4.40 8.77
CA ILE A 62 -10.42 -5.07 9.18
C ILE A 62 -11.37 -4.03 9.76
N TYR A 63 -12.62 -4.04 9.32
CA TYR A 63 -13.70 -3.23 9.87
C TYR A 63 -14.80 -4.12 10.42
N LEU A 64 -15.24 -3.85 11.65
CA LEU A 64 -16.33 -4.56 12.30
C LEU A 64 -17.64 -3.77 12.13
N ARG A 65 -18.61 -4.39 11.46
CA ARG A 65 -19.98 -3.88 11.34
C ARG A 65 -20.94 -4.97 11.75
N ASP A 66 -21.21 -5.07 13.05
CA ASP A 66 -21.95 -6.19 13.63
C ASP A 66 -23.19 -6.61 12.82
N PRO A 67 -23.35 -7.91 12.50
CA PRO A 67 -22.46 -9.04 12.87
C PRO A 67 -21.37 -9.34 11.82
N TYR A 68 -21.04 -8.42 10.90
CA TYR A 68 -20.15 -8.67 9.78
C TYR A 68 -18.72 -8.16 10.01
N LEU A 69 -17.75 -8.88 9.47
CA LEU A 69 -16.38 -8.42 9.26
C LEU A 69 -16.22 -8.04 7.79
N LEU A 70 -15.61 -6.88 7.57
CA LEU A 70 -15.19 -6.42 6.26
C LEU A 70 -13.66 -6.38 6.27
N ILE A 71 -13.03 -7.19 5.44
CA ILE A 71 -11.56 -7.32 5.39
C ILE A 71 -11.10 -6.84 4.02
N ASN A 72 -10.31 -5.77 3.97
CA ASN A 72 -9.73 -5.30 2.71
C ASN A 72 -8.75 -6.35 2.16
N GLU A 73 -8.82 -6.60 0.85
CA GLU A 73 -7.84 -7.32 0.05
C GLU A 73 -7.10 -6.27 -0.79
N ARG A 74 -5.81 -6.08 -0.52
CA ARG A 74 -5.07 -4.94 -1.05
C ARG A 74 -5.09 -4.94 -2.59
N TYR A 75 -5.55 -3.83 -3.15
CA TYR A 75 -5.74 -3.55 -4.57
C TYR A 75 -6.91 -4.29 -5.25
N GLU A 76 -7.64 -5.15 -4.54
CA GLU A 76 -8.65 -6.01 -5.16
C GLU A 76 -10.06 -5.71 -4.66
N GLY A 77 -10.25 -5.39 -3.38
CA GLY A 77 -11.56 -5.08 -2.83
C GLY A 77 -11.73 -5.44 -1.36
N VAL A 78 -12.92 -5.95 -1.01
CA VAL A 78 -13.33 -6.18 0.37
C VAL A 78 -14.02 -7.54 0.51
N HIS A 79 -13.46 -8.40 1.35
CA HIS A 79 -14.11 -9.64 1.80
C HIS A 79 -15.19 -9.31 2.83
N ILE A 80 -16.36 -9.91 2.67
CA ILE A 80 -17.51 -9.72 3.57
C ILE A 80 -17.79 -11.07 4.24
N ILE A 81 -17.69 -11.10 5.55
CA ILE A 81 -17.77 -12.32 6.36
C ILE A 81 -18.86 -12.11 7.41
N ASN A 82 -19.82 -13.03 7.46
CA ASN A 82 -20.78 -13.13 8.55
C ASN A 82 -20.08 -13.73 9.78
N ASN A 83 -20.08 -12.99 10.88
CA ASN A 83 -19.43 -13.34 12.13
C ASN A 83 -20.43 -13.45 13.30
N ILE A 84 -21.68 -13.89 13.02
CA ILE A 84 -22.68 -14.21 14.06
C ILE A 84 -22.16 -15.26 15.04
N ASP A 85 -21.47 -16.29 14.53
CA ASP A 85 -20.72 -17.26 15.32
C ASP A 85 -19.21 -17.02 15.13
N PRO A 86 -18.54 -16.33 16.07
CA PRO A 86 -17.11 -16.06 15.97
C PRO A 86 -16.23 -17.32 15.98
N ALA A 87 -16.73 -18.46 16.45
CA ALA A 87 -16.01 -19.73 16.37
C ALA A 87 -16.04 -20.34 14.96
N ASN A 88 -16.97 -19.89 14.11
CA ASN A 88 -17.15 -20.40 12.75
C ASN A 88 -17.60 -19.28 11.77
N PRO A 89 -16.74 -18.29 11.48
CA PRO A 89 -17.06 -17.19 10.56
C PRO A 89 -17.34 -17.71 9.15
N GLN A 90 -18.36 -17.13 8.50
CA GLN A 90 -18.83 -17.56 7.17
C GLN A 90 -18.58 -16.47 6.11
N PRO A 91 -17.68 -16.68 5.14
CA PRO A 91 -17.56 -15.78 3.99
C PRO A 91 -18.87 -15.74 3.19
N VAL A 92 -19.40 -14.55 2.91
CA VAL A 92 -20.70 -14.39 2.23
C VAL A 92 -20.59 -13.70 0.87
N ALA A 93 -19.62 -12.80 0.68
CA ALA A 93 -19.41 -12.12 -0.59
C ALA A 93 -18.00 -11.52 -0.67
N PHE A 94 -17.59 -11.18 -1.89
CA PHE A 94 -16.44 -10.33 -2.16
C PHE A 94 -16.87 -9.11 -2.97
N LEU A 95 -16.71 -7.91 -2.42
CA LEU A 95 -16.94 -6.66 -3.14
C LEU A 95 -15.65 -6.28 -3.86
N ARG A 96 -15.58 -6.57 -5.16
CA ARG A 96 -14.42 -6.23 -6.00
C ARG A 96 -14.38 -4.73 -6.26
N ILE A 97 -13.28 -4.10 -5.87
CA ILE A 97 -12.98 -2.68 -6.07
C ILE A 97 -11.49 -2.59 -6.46
N PRO A 98 -11.16 -2.53 -7.76
CA PRO A 98 -9.76 -2.46 -8.18
C PRO A 98 -9.08 -1.21 -7.63
N GLY A 99 -7.87 -1.37 -7.12
CA GLY A 99 -7.12 -0.28 -6.49
C GLY A 99 -7.60 0.11 -5.10
N ASN A 100 -8.40 -0.74 -4.44
CA ASN A 100 -8.81 -0.50 -3.07
C ASN A 100 -7.69 -0.84 -2.07
N VAL A 101 -7.30 0.13 -1.26
CA VAL A 101 -6.32 -0.01 -0.17
C VAL A 101 -6.97 0.26 1.18
N ASP A 102 -7.96 1.15 1.21
CA ASP A 102 -8.57 1.59 2.46
C ASP A 102 -10.09 1.58 2.41
N VAL A 103 -10.69 1.36 3.57
CA VAL A 103 -12.14 1.40 3.74
C VAL A 103 -12.51 2.05 5.06
N ALA A 104 -13.63 2.76 5.05
CA ALA A 104 -14.26 3.27 6.25
C ALA A 104 -15.78 3.12 6.13
N MET A 105 -16.48 2.92 7.25
CA MET A 105 -17.94 2.95 7.23
C MET A 105 -18.53 3.99 8.18
N LYS A 106 -19.69 4.51 7.80
CA LYS A 106 -20.58 5.32 8.64
C LYS A 106 -22.01 4.83 8.46
N GLY A 107 -22.56 4.19 9.50
CA GLY A 107 -23.88 3.55 9.42
C GLY A 107 -23.86 2.39 8.42
N ASN A 108 -24.65 2.50 7.34
CA ASN A 108 -24.68 1.52 6.25
C ASN A 108 -23.85 1.97 5.03
N MET A 109 -23.19 3.13 5.09
CA MET A 109 -22.40 3.63 3.97
C MET A 109 -20.95 3.19 4.13
N LEU A 110 -20.42 2.47 3.14
CA LEU A 110 -19.01 2.12 3.00
C LEU A 110 -18.34 3.10 2.04
N TYR A 111 -17.25 3.70 2.47
CA TYR A 111 -16.37 4.53 1.67
C TYR A 111 -15.11 3.74 1.37
N ALA A 112 -14.71 3.71 0.11
CA ALA A 112 -13.59 2.92 -0.36
C ALA A 112 -12.86 3.69 -1.46
N ASP A 113 -11.53 3.63 -1.46
CA ASP A 113 -10.74 4.09 -2.60
C ASP A 113 -10.75 3.08 -3.76
N SER A 114 -10.45 3.57 -4.96
CA SER A 114 -10.22 2.76 -6.16
C SER A 114 -9.23 3.50 -7.05
N GLY A 115 -7.94 3.28 -6.78
CA GLY A 115 -6.90 4.16 -7.32
C GLY A 115 -7.07 5.58 -6.76
N SER A 116 -7.20 6.57 -7.65
CA SER A 116 -7.44 7.98 -7.27
C SER A 116 -8.92 8.31 -6.97
N ASP A 117 -9.84 7.38 -7.21
CA ASP A 117 -11.28 7.61 -7.01
C ASP A 117 -11.70 7.33 -5.56
N LEU A 118 -12.75 8.02 -5.10
CA LEU A 118 -13.49 7.69 -3.89
C LEU A 118 -14.87 7.15 -4.26
N LEU A 119 -15.20 5.95 -3.80
CA LEU A 119 -16.50 5.33 -3.98
C LEU A 119 -17.29 5.33 -2.67
N THR A 120 -18.60 5.37 -2.81
CA THR A 120 -19.55 5.20 -1.70
C THR A 120 -20.54 4.10 -2.05
N PHE A 121 -20.64 3.10 -1.20
CA PHE A 121 -21.55 1.96 -1.33
C PHE A 121 -22.59 1.98 -0.21
N ASP A 122 -23.83 1.66 -0.57
CA ASP A 122 -24.87 1.29 0.37
C ASP A 122 -24.74 -0.21 0.70
N MET A 123 -24.48 -0.50 1.98
CA MET A 123 -24.25 -1.82 2.55
C MET A 123 -25.44 -2.29 3.42
N SER A 124 -26.64 -1.76 3.15
CA SER A 124 -27.87 -2.21 3.83
C SER A 124 -28.15 -3.71 3.63
N ASP A 125 -27.72 -4.28 2.49
CA ASP A 125 -27.63 -5.73 2.26
C ASP A 125 -26.16 -6.08 1.94
N MET A 126 -25.52 -6.80 2.86
CA MET A 126 -24.09 -7.14 2.79
C MET A 126 -23.73 -8.05 1.61
N GLN A 127 -24.70 -8.75 1.02
CA GLN A 127 -24.48 -9.57 -0.18
C GLN A 127 -24.87 -8.84 -1.47
N LYS A 128 -25.39 -7.61 -1.37
CA LYS A 128 -25.84 -6.80 -2.51
C LYS A 128 -25.41 -5.35 -2.33
N ALA A 129 -24.13 -5.15 -2.03
CA ALA A 129 -23.52 -3.83 -1.96
C ALA A 129 -23.83 -3.04 -3.24
N ARG A 130 -24.36 -1.84 -3.07
CA ARG A 130 -24.81 -1.00 -4.20
C ARG A 130 -23.95 0.25 -4.27
N LEU A 131 -23.24 0.43 -5.39
CA LEU A 131 -22.53 1.67 -5.66
C LEU A 131 -23.54 2.82 -5.76
N VAL A 132 -23.35 3.85 -4.93
CA VAL A 132 -24.20 5.05 -4.88
C VAL A 132 -23.51 6.22 -5.57
N HIS A 133 -22.23 6.42 -5.26
CA HIS A 133 -21.43 7.52 -5.80
C HIS A 133 -20.00 7.09 -6.11
N ARG A 134 -19.43 7.70 -7.14
CA ARG A 134 -18.00 7.71 -7.44
C ARG A 134 -17.58 9.16 -7.66
N VAL A 135 -16.62 9.62 -6.88
CA VAL A 135 -15.93 10.89 -7.10
C VAL A 135 -14.60 10.56 -7.75
N LYS A 136 -14.43 10.95 -9.01
CA LYS A 136 -13.20 10.70 -9.76
C LYS A 136 -12.09 11.61 -9.24
N ASP A 137 -10.88 11.07 -9.15
CA ASP A 137 -9.67 11.83 -8.77
C ASP A 137 -9.87 12.63 -7.47
N ALA A 138 -10.57 12.02 -6.51
CA ALA A 138 -10.89 12.61 -5.22
C ALA A 138 -9.66 12.74 -4.32
N VAL A 139 -8.66 11.90 -4.57
CA VAL A 139 -7.38 11.86 -3.87
C VAL A 139 -6.23 11.79 -4.89
N PRO A 140 -4.98 12.10 -4.49
CA PRO A 140 -3.82 11.91 -5.36
C PRO A 140 -3.70 10.47 -5.90
N GLU A 141 -2.94 10.30 -6.98
CA GLU A 141 -2.61 8.97 -7.51
C GLU A 141 -2.08 8.06 -6.40
N LEU A 142 -2.52 6.79 -6.42
CA LEU A 142 -2.15 5.80 -5.44
C LEU A 142 -0.62 5.65 -5.34
N PRO A 143 0.00 6.00 -4.20
CA PRO A 143 1.44 6.02 -4.08
C PRO A 143 2.02 4.61 -4.03
N MET A 144 3.30 4.50 -4.35
CA MET A 144 4.07 3.28 -4.15
C MET A 144 4.13 2.92 -2.65
N PRO A 145 4.12 1.62 -2.27
CA PRO A 145 4.07 1.20 -0.86
C PRO A 145 5.26 1.68 -0.01
N GLU A 146 6.45 1.75 -0.60
CA GLU A 146 7.70 2.19 0.03
C GLU A 146 8.55 2.93 -0.99
N ALA A 147 9.53 3.73 -0.54
CA ALA A 147 10.46 4.38 -1.45
C ALA A 147 11.24 3.34 -2.27
N GLY A 148 11.33 3.55 -3.58
CA GLY A 148 11.81 2.56 -4.52
C GLY A 148 12.11 3.15 -5.90
N ASP A 149 12.71 2.35 -6.76
CA ASP A 149 13.00 2.73 -8.14
C ASP A 149 11.90 2.25 -9.08
N VAL A 150 11.50 3.11 -10.02
CA VAL A 150 10.56 2.79 -11.10
C VAL A 150 11.31 2.78 -12.43
N PRO A 151 11.43 1.63 -13.10
CA PRO A 151 12.05 1.53 -14.43
C PRO A 151 11.44 2.54 -15.41
N ALA A 152 12.24 3.05 -16.35
CA ALA A 152 11.86 4.16 -17.22
C ALA A 152 10.54 3.89 -17.96
N GLU A 153 10.34 2.67 -18.45
CA GLU A 153 9.13 2.23 -19.15
C GLU A 153 7.84 2.32 -18.31
N TYR A 154 7.95 2.37 -16.97
CA TYR A 154 6.83 2.43 -16.04
C TYR A 154 6.62 3.81 -15.39
N GLN A 155 7.47 4.79 -15.71
CA GLN A 155 7.35 6.15 -15.20
C GLN A 155 6.14 6.86 -15.81
N ALA A 156 5.53 7.80 -15.08
CA ALA A 156 4.27 8.45 -15.46
C ALA A 156 4.22 8.98 -16.91
N PRO A 157 5.27 9.63 -17.46
CA PRO A 157 5.24 10.11 -18.85
C PRO A 157 5.15 9.00 -19.92
N ASN A 158 5.51 7.77 -19.57
CA ASN A 158 5.56 6.63 -20.48
C ASN A 158 4.33 5.70 -20.34
N ARG A 159 3.36 6.05 -19.49
CA ARG A 159 2.12 5.28 -19.30
C ARG A 159 1.06 5.72 -20.31
N PRO A 160 0.06 4.86 -20.64
CA PRO A 160 -1.12 5.29 -21.38
C PRO A 160 -1.82 6.46 -20.69
N ALA A 161 -2.27 7.45 -21.46
CA ALA A 161 -2.85 8.69 -20.91
C ALA A 161 -4.16 8.48 -20.13
N ASP A 162 -4.88 7.39 -20.41
CA ASP A 162 -6.13 7.01 -19.75
C ASP A 162 -5.95 5.97 -18.63
N ALA A 163 -4.70 5.60 -18.32
CA ALA A 163 -4.40 4.62 -17.28
C ALA A 163 -4.51 5.24 -15.88
N VAL A 164 -5.11 4.48 -14.98
CA VAL A 164 -5.14 4.74 -13.54
C VAL A 164 -4.24 3.73 -12.85
N VAL A 165 -3.42 4.18 -11.91
CA VAL A 165 -2.68 3.29 -11.01
C VAL A 165 -3.64 2.67 -10.01
N ILE A 166 -3.83 1.36 -10.11
CA ILE A 166 -4.66 0.56 -9.21
C ILE A 166 -3.83 -0.33 -8.28
N GLY A 167 -2.52 -0.15 -8.26
CA GLY A 167 -1.64 -0.86 -7.35
C GLY A 167 -0.20 -0.83 -7.81
N TRP A 168 0.64 -1.54 -7.07
CA TRP A 168 2.07 -1.63 -7.33
C TRP A 168 2.55 -3.05 -7.07
N GLN A 169 3.36 -3.55 -7.99
CA GLN A 169 3.99 -4.86 -7.89
C GLN A 169 5.51 -4.68 -7.73
N LYS A 170 6.07 -5.29 -6.68
CA LYS A 170 7.52 -5.38 -6.49
C LYS A 170 8.13 -6.27 -7.57
N LEU A 171 9.23 -5.82 -8.19
CA LEU A 171 9.97 -6.51 -9.25
C LEU A 171 11.07 -7.40 -8.68
#